data_AF-A0A816T2B3-F1
#
_entry.id   AF-A0A816T2B3-F1
#
_cell.length_a   1.000
_cell.length_b   1.000
_cell.length_c   1.000
_cell.angle_alpha   90.00
_cell.angle_beta   90.00
_cell.angle_gamma   90.00
#
_symmetry.space_group_name_H-M   'P 1'
#
loop_
_entity.id
_entity.type
_entity.pdbx_description
1 polymer ?
#
loop_
_entity_poly.entity_id
_entity_poly.type
_entity_poly.pdbx_seq_one_letter_code
_entity_poly.pdbx_strand_id
1 'polypeptide(L)'
;MLKVDWLSQLYHWMPNNRPAFLHHFRIFLTLKEAISRFFKHPNNNRHRRRRFIPFIIAFLVVILFACIAAILLGILYKSQQQITTTSTSTGTSTTSSTTTATTTVTTTTTTTTTTDTTTTTTTTACYFGQDYVDLVEGGRRQISRLKTGDQVWTISHDGKRLIQDEIMCIPHAGPTTPTYFYTFKTLEEHTISLTDSHFILAMAKDEDKIKIIRASEVTLEHRLIMNHRTIGIEQIVYSERIGFYSPITLSGYLTVNNLSTSVYVEL
;
A
#
# COMPACT_ATOMS: atom_id res chain seq x y z
N MET A 1 12.45 1.42 10.90
CA MET A 1 12.37 1.04 9.47
C MET A 1 13.78 0.80 8.95
N LEU A 2 14.23 -0.45 8.97
CA LEU A 2 15.56 -0.85 8.52
C LEU A 2 15.62 -0.74 6.99
N LYS A 3 16.34 0.26 6.46
CA LYS A 3 16.79 0.24 5.07
C LYS A 3 17.82 -0.88 4.97
N VAL A 4 17.38 -2.07 4.59
CA VAL A 4 18.30 -3.13 4.19
C VAL A 4 18.95 -2.66 2.90
N ASP A 5 20.17 -2.15 3.03
CA ASP A 5 20.98 -1.74 1.89
C ASP A 5 21.53 -3.00 1.21
N TRP A 6 20.69 -3.65 0.41
CA TRP A 6 21.04 -4.87 -0.34
C TRP A 6 22.28 -4.68 -1.22
N LEU A 7 22.59 -3.44 -1.62
CA LEU A 7 23.81 -3.12 -2.38
C LEU A 7 25.06 -3.29 -1.53
N SER A 8 25.02 -2.93 -0.25
CA SER A 8 26.13 -3.11 0.68
C SER A 8 26.42 -4.60 0.98
N GLN A 9 25.37 -5.43 1.04
CA GLN A 9 25.51 -6.88 1.24
C GLN A 9 26.07 -7.60 0.00
N LEU A 10 25.65 -7.21 -1.20
CA LEU A 10 26.22 -7.76 -2.44
C LEU A 10 27.70 -7.37 -2.60
N TYR A 11 28.07 -6.17 -2.14
CA TYR A 11 29.43 -5.64 -2.24
C TYR A 11 30.45 -6.45 -1.42
N HIS A 12 30.03 -7.01 -0.28
CA HIS A 12 30.91 -7.82 0.57
C HIS A 12 31.17 -9.25 0.05
N TRP A 13 30.36 -9.76 -0.89
CA TRP A 13 30.44 -11.17 -1.31
C TRP A 13 31.39 -11.46 -2.48
N MET A 14 31.99 -10.44 -3.12
CA MET A 14 32.90 -10.64 -4.27
C MET A 14 34.20 -9.82 -4.18
N PRO A 15 35.15 -10.16 -3.29
CA PRO A 15 36.38 -9.39 -3.12
C PRO A 15 37.30 -9.38 -4.35
N ASN A 16 37.26 -10.39 -5.21
CA ASN A 16 38.26 -10.60 -6.27
C ASN A 16 37.84 -10.21 -7.71
N ASN A 17 36.60 -9.73 -7.95
CA ASN A 17 36.09 -9.44 -9.32
C ASN A 17 35.50 -8.03 -9.50
N ARG A 18 36.06 -7.04 -8.79
CA ARG A 18 35.57 -5.64 -8.78
C ARG A 18 35.42 -4.97 -10.16
N PRO A 19 36.35 -5.10 -11.13
CA PRO A 19 36.22 -4.39 -12.41
C PRO A 19 35.10 -4.95 -13.30
N ALA A 20 34.87 -6.27 -13.28
CA ALA A 20 33.79 -6.89 -14.05
C ALA A 20 32.40 -6.50 -13.52
N PHE A 21 32.24 -6.46 -12.19
CA PHE A 21 30.97 -6.11 -11.56
C PHE A 21 30.53 -4.67 -11.89
N LEU A 22 31.46 -3.71 -11.83
CA LEU A 22 31.16 -2.30 -12.16
C LEU A 22 30.75 -2.11 -13.62
N HIS A 23 31.33 -2.90 -14.54
CA HIS A 23 30.95 -2.86 -15.96
C HIS A 23 29.53 -3.39 -16.17
N HIS A 24 29.18 -4.55 -15.59
CA HIS A 24 27.83 -5.10 -15.68
C HIS A 24 26.78 -4.21 -15.00
N PHE A 25 27.12 -3.58 -13.87
CA PHE A 25 26.21 -2.68 -13.16
C PHE A 25 25.91 -1.40 -13.94
N ARG A 26 26.91 -0.81 -14.61
CA ARG A 26 26.70 0.34 -15.51
C ARG A 26 25.78 -0.02 -16.67
N ILE A 27 25.96 -1.18 -17.29
CA ILE A 27 25.08 -1.67 -18.36
C ILE A 27 23.63 -1.78 -17.85
N PHE A 28 23.44 -2.36 -16.66
CA PHE A 28 22.11 -2.51 -16.06
C PHE A 28 21.42 -1.17 -15.78
N LEU A 29 22.14 -0.17 -15.26
CA LEU A 29 21.62 1.18 -15.03
C LEU A 29 21.23 1.89 -16.34
N THR A 30 22.10 1.83 -17.35
CA THR A 30 21.78 2.40 -18.67
C THR A 30 20.57 1.73 -19.33
N LEU A 31 20.43 0.41 -19.17
CA LEU A 31 19.29 -0.34 -19.68
C LEU A 31 18.00 0.03 -18.93
N LYS A 32 18.06 0.18 -17.61
CA LYS A 32 16.92 0.61 -16.78
C LYS A 32 16.43 2.00 -17.18
N GLU A 33 17.34 2.96 -17.41
CA GLU A 33 16.96 4.30 -17.87
C GLU A 33 16.38 4.28 -19.28
N ALA A 34 16.95 3.51 -20.21
CA ALA A 34 16.44 3.38 -21.57
C ALA A 34 15.02 2.77 -21.58
N ILE A 35 14.80 1.72 -20.80
CA ILE A 35 13.48 1.08 -20.63
C ILE A 35 12.50 2.07 -19.99
N SER A 36 12.91 2.77 -18.93
CA SER A 36 12.05 3.78 -18.29
C SER A 36 11.62 4.88 -19.25
N ARG A 37 12.55 5.42 -20.06
CA ARG A 37 12.23 6.44 -21.08
C ARG A 37 11.28 5.90 -22.15
N PHE A 38 11.41 4.62 -22.52
CA PHE A 38 10.50 3.98 -23.48
C PHE A 38 9.07 3.85 -22.95
N PHE A 39 8.90 3.58 -21.65
CA PHE A 39 7.58 3.43 -21.03
C PHE A 39 6.96 4.75 -20.51
N LYS A 40 7.76 5.77 -20.22
CA LYS A 40 7.30 7.03 -19.58
C LYS A 40 6.61 8.02 -20.53
N HIS A 41 6.55 7.75 -21.84
CA HIS A 41 5.74 8.53 -22.77
C HIS A 41 4.47 7.77 -23.18
N PRO A 42 3.33 8.00 -22.51
CA PRO A 42 2.02 7.58 -22.99
C PRO A 42 1.58 8.52 -24.11
N ASN A 43 2.28 8.50 -25.25
CA ASN A 43 1.84 9.22 -26.43
C ASN A 43 0.82 8.36 -27.20
N ASN A 44 -0.33 8.94 -27.54
CA ASN A 44 -1.59 8.31 -28.00
C ASN A 44 -1.52 7.61 -29.39
N ASN A 45 -0.34 7.27 -29.90
CA ASN A 45 -0.17 6.65 -31.21
C ASN A 45 -0.31 5.12 -31.14
N ARG A 46 -1.54 4.65 -30.93
CA ARG A 46 -1.92 3.22 -30.90
C ARG A 46 -1.44 2.43 -32.14
N HIS A 47 -1.34 3.07 -33.31
CA HIS A 47 -0.87 2.42 -34.54
C HIS A 47 0.61 2.05 -34.54
N ARG A 48 1.47 2.82 -33.86
CA ARG A 48 2.92 2.54 -33.85
C ARG A 48 3.25 1.38 -32.92
N ARG A 49 2.54 1.23 -31.79
CA ARG A 49 2.75 0.13 -30.83
C ARG A 49 2.48 -1.25 -31.43
N ARG A 50 1.48 -1.43 -32.29
CA ARG A 50 1.18 -2.73 -32.90
C ARG A 50 2.34 -3.31 -33.73
N ARG A 51 3.22 -2.47 -34.28
CA ARG A 51 4.39 -2.94 -35.05
C ARG A 51 5.58 -3.33 -34.17
N PHE A 52 5.69 -2.80 -32.95
CA PHE A 52 6.84 -3.04 -32.07
C PHE A 52 6.63 -4.17 -31.06
N ILE A 53 5.38 -4.51 -30.73
CA ILE A 53 5.05 -5.61 -29.82
C ILE A 53 5.72 -6.96 -30.19
N PRO A 54 5.73 -7.44 -31.45
CA PRO A 54 6.36 -8.73 -31.75
C PRO A 54 7.87 -8.73 -31.49
N PHE A 55 8.55 -7.61 -31.69
CA PHE A 55 9.99 -7.49 -31.40
C PHE A 55 10.28 -7.52 -29.91
N ILE A 56 9.43 -6.88 -29.09
CA ILE A 56 9.58 -6.91 -27.63
C ILE A 56 9.36 -8.34 -27.11
N ILE A 57 8.33 -9.03 -27.61
CA ILE A 57 8.05 -10.43 -27.22
C ILE A 57 9.25 -11.33 -27.60
N ALA A 58 9.74 -11.23 -28.83
CA ALA A 58 10.90 -12.02 -29.27
C ALA A 58 12.14 -11.76 -28.40
N PHE A 59 12.40 -10.50 -28.05
CA PHE A 59 13.53 -10.11 -27.19
C PHE A 59 13.39 -10.67 -25.76
N LEU A 60 12.19 -10.61 -25.16
CA LEU A 60 11.93 -11.17 -23.84
C LEU A 60 12.10 -12.70 -23.81
N VAL A 61 11.71 -13.40 -24.87
CA VAL A 61 11.90 -14.85 -24.99
C VAL A 61 13.39 -15.20 -25.02
N VAL A 62 14.22 -14.47 -25.77
CA VAL A 62 15.67 -14.69 -25.80
C VAL A 62 16.32 -14.48 -24.43
N ILE A 63 15.93 -13.43 -23.70
CA ILE A 63 16.43 -13.18 -22.33
C ILE A 63 16.03 -14.31 -21.40
N LEU A 64 14.79 -14.80 -21.48
CA LEU A 64 14.31 -15.90 -20.64
C LEU A 64 15.15 -17.17 -20.84
N PHE A 65 15.43 -17.54 -22.09
CA PHE A 65 16.30 -18.70 -22.39
C PHE A 65 17.72 -18.52 -21.85
N ALA A 66 18.30 -17.33 -21.97
CA ALA A 66 19.63 -17.04 -21.42
C ALA A 66 19.66 -17.16 -19.88
N CYS A 67 18.62 -16.68 -19.18
CA CYS A 67 18.49 -16.81 -17.73
C CYS A 67 18.36 -18.28 -17.30
N ILE A 68 17.55 -19.07 -18.00
CA ILE A 68 17.40 -20.51 -17.73
C ILE A 68 18.74 -21.24 -17.90
N ALA A 69 19.47 -20.96 -18.97
CA ALA A 69 20.79 -21.55 -19.20
C ALA A 69 21.79 -21.20 -18.08
N ALA A 70 21.80 -19.95 -17.61
CA ALA A 70 22.65 -19.53 -16.50
C ALA A 70 22.29 -20.22 -15.16
N ILE A 71 21.00 -20.42 -14.88
CA ILE A 71 20.55 -21.13 -13.68
C ILE A 71 20.97 -22.61 -13.74
N LEU A 72 20.77 -23.28 -14.88
CA LEU A 72 21.16 -24.68 -15.06
C LEU A 72 22.68 -24.85 -14.88
N LEU A 73 23.48 -23.93 -15.40
CA LEU A 73 24.92 -23.93 -15.22
C LEU A 73 25.32 -23.73 -13.74
N GLY A 74 24.61 -22.86 -13.01
CA GLY A 74 24.82 -22.66 -11.58
C GLY A 74 24.48 -23.87 -10.71
N ILE A 75 23.44 -24.64 -11.07
CA ILE A 75 23.07 -25.88 -10.37
C ILE A 75 24.16 -26.95 -10.56
N LEU A 76 24.66 -27.12 -11.79
CA LEU A 76 25.77 -28.03 -12.09
C LEU A 76 27.03 -27.68 -11.28
N TYR A 77 27.31 -26.39 -11.11
CA TYR A 77 28.47 -25.93 -10.33
C TYR A 77 28.33 -26.19 -8.83
N LYS A 78 27.14 -26.01 -8.26
CA LYS A 78 26.90 -26.27 -6.82
C LYS A 78 26.94 -27.75 -6.44
N SER A 79 26.62 -28.65 -7.37
CA SER A 79 26.67 -30.10 -7.12
C SER A 79 28.07 -30.62 -6.76
N GLN A 80 29.14 -29.85 -6.97
CA GLN A 80 30.50 -30.25 -6.59
C GLN A 80 30.94 -29.82 -5.18
N GLN A 81 30.15 -29.04 -4.43
CA GLN A 81 30.63 -28.38 -3.19
C GLN A 81 30.00 -28.88 -1.88
N GLN A 82 29.15 -29.93 -1.89
CA GLN A 82 28.40 -30.33 -0.70
C GLN A 82 28.97 -31.59 -0.02
N ILE A 83 30.13 -31.45 0.61
CA ILE A 83 30.56 -32.28 1.74
C ILE A 83 31.09 -31.32 2.80
N THR A 84 30.51 -31.35 4.01
CA THR A 84 31.04 -30.87 5.32
C THR A 84 30.04 -30.00 6.11
N THR A 85 29.38 -30.69 7.06
CA THR A 85 28.86 -30.28 8.40
C THR A 85 27.96 -29.06 8.59
N THR A 86 26.85 -29.28 9.30
CA THR A 86 26.26 -28.29 10.23
C THR A 86 25.79 -28.96 11.52
N SER A 87 26.32 -28.45 12.63
CA SER A 87 25.95 -28.79 14.01
C SER A 87 24.95 -27.78 14.59
N THR A 88 24.11 -28.30 15.47
CA THR A 88 23.03 -27.70 16.27
C THR A 88 23.47 -26.60 17.24
N SER A 89 22.64 -25.57 17.43
CA SER A 89 22.54 -24.88 18.73
C SER A 89 21.16 -24.24 18.97
N THR A 90 20.56 -24.61 20.09
CA THR A 90 19.32 -24.12 20.70
C THR A 90 19.62 -22.95 21.64
N GLY A 91 18.81 -21.88 21.61
CA GLY A 91 18.91 -20.75 22.54
C GLY A 91 17.54 -20.26 22.98
N THR A 92 17.27 -20.39 24.28
CA THR A 92 16.05 -20.01 25.00
C THR A 92 16.22 -18.62 25.61
N SER A 93 15.22 -17.74 25.50
CA SER A 93 15.20 -16.43 26.18
C SER A 93 13.98 -16.27 27.09
N THR A 94 14.26 -15.87 28.33
CA THR A 94 13.34 -15.63 29.45
C THR A 94 13.01 -14.13 29.53
N THR A 95 11.74 -13.78 29.79
CA THR A 95 11.33 -12.38 30.02
C THR A 95 10.54 -12.26 31.32
N SER A 96 10.99 -11.36 32.20
CA SER A 96 10.35 -10.98 33.46
C SER A 96 9.49 -9.72 33.29
N SER A 97 8.34 -9.66 33.95
CA SER A 97 7.43 -8.51 33.96
C SER A 97 7.37 -7.86 35.35
N THR A 98 7.42 -6.53 35.37
CA THR A 98 7.40 -5.67 36.56
C THR A 98 6.06 -4.94 36.65
N THR A 99 5.40 -5.04 37.80
CA THR A 99 4.10 -4.42 38.10
C THR A 99 4.30 -3.04 38.71
N THR A 100 3.66 -2.00 38.15
CA THR A 100 3.59 -0.65 38.75
C THR A 100 2.12 -0.30 38.97
N ALA A 101 1.79 0.11 40.20
CA ALA A 101 0.46 0.52 40.61
C ALA A 101 0.21 2.01 40.28
N THR A 102 -0.98 2.32 39.76
CA THR A 102 -1.40 3.68 39.40
C THR A 102 -2.72 4.02 40.10
N THR A 103 -2.76 5.22 40.69
CA THR A 103 -3.83 5.81 41.48
C THR A 103 -5.03 6.25 40.63
N THR A 104 -6.23 5.81 41.00
CA THR A 104 -7.49 6.10 40.31
C THR A 104 -8.10 7.43 40.76
N VAL A 105 -8.39 8.31 39.79
CA VAL A 105 -9.24 9.51 39.98
C VAL A 105 -10.64 9.17 39.47
N THR A 106 -11.63 9.19 40.35
CA THR A 106 -13.02 8.88 40.05
C THR A 106 -13.68 10.04 39.30
N THR A 107 -13.93 9.83 37.99
CA THR A 107 -14.80 10.70 37.18
C THR A 107 -16.09 9.93 36.88
N THR A 108 -17.23 10.51 37.23
CA THR A 108 -18.55 9.91 37.03
C THR A 108 -18.92 9.95 35.54
N THR A 109 -18.81 8.82 34.84
CA THR A 109 -19.29 8.63 33.47
C THR A 109 -20.53 7.73 33.48
N THR A 110 -21.57 8.15 32.77
CA THR A 110 -22.83 7.40 32.62
C THR A 110 -22.60 6.16 31.75
N THR A 111 -22.55 4.98 32.37
CA THR A 111 -22.34 3.69 31.69
C THR A 111 -23.66 3.13 31.17
N THR A 112 -23.82 3.05 29.85
CA THR A 112 -24.83 2.21 29.19
C THR A 112 -24.26 0.80 29.06
N THR A 113 -24.76 -0.14 29.87
CA THR A 113 -24.34 -1.55 29.86
C THR A 113 -24.78 -2.21 28.55
N THR A 114 -23.83 -2.41 27.65
CA THR A 114 -24.01 -3.21 26.43
C THR A 114 -23.26 -4.51 26.62
N THR A 115 -23.91 -5.65 26.39
CA THR A 115 -23.34 -6.99 26.58
C THR A 115 -22.22 -7.22 25.57
N ASP A 116 -20.96 -7.17 26.04
CA ASP A 116 -19.77 -7.43 25.22
C ASP A 116 -19.65 -8.91 24.87
N THR A 117 -20.11 -9.28 23.67
CA THR A 117 -19.68 -10.52 23.03
C THR A 117 -18.39 -10.21 22.28
N THR A 118 -17.24 -10.59 22.86
CA THR A 118 -15.91 -10.37 22.27
C THR A 118 -15.69 -11.30 21.08
N THR A 119 -16.36 -11.00 19.96
CA THR A 119 -16.04 -11.62 18.67
C THR A 119 -14.79 -10.92 18.17
N THR A 120 -13.65 -11.62 18.14
CA THR A 120 -12.41 -11.12 17.52
C THR A 120 -12.61 -11.11 16.01
N THR A 121 -13.40 -10.17 15.51
CA THR A 121 -13.55 -9.93 14.09
C THR A 121 -12.24 -9.31 13.64
N THR A 122 -11.43 -10.06 12.88
CA THR A 122 -10.30 -9.50 12.14
C THR A 122 -10.86 -8.42 11.22
N THR A 123 -10.77 -7.16 11.64
CA THR A 123 -11.30 -6.02 10.90
C THR A 123 -10.42 -5.79 9.68
N THR A 124 -10.89 -6.22 8.52
CA THR A 124 -10.31 -5.88 7.22
C THR A 124 -10.60 -4.43 6.86
N ALA A 125 -9.64 -3.68 6.33
CA ALA A 125 -9.85 -2.29 5.89
C ALA A 125 -10.89 -2.22 4.78
N CYS A 126 -11.99 -1.54 5.07
CA CYS A 126 -13.06 -1.32 4.13
C CYS A 126 -13.53 0.13 4.15
N TYR A 127 -14.12 0.54 3.04
CA TYR A 127 -14.85 1.80 2.89
C TYR A 127 -16.35 1.56 3.07
N PHE A 128 -17.06 2.62 3.42
CA PHE A 128 -18.53 2.59 3.44
C PHE A 128 -19.09 2.60 2.01
N GLY A 129 -20.06 1.70 1.73
CA GLY A 129 -20.57 1.50 0.37
C GLY A 129 -21.27 2.71 -0.28
N GLN A 130 -21.72 3.69 0.52
CA GLN A 130 -22.38 4.90 0.00
C GLN A 130 -21.41 6.07 -0.25
N ASP A 131 -20.14 5.94 0.12
CA ASP A 131 -19.12 6.92 -0.25
C ASP A 131 -18.85 6.86 -1.76
N TYR A 132 -18.29 7.92 -2.33
CA TYR A 132 -18.13 8.08 -3.77
C TYR A 132 -16.68 8.23 -4.19
N VAL A 133 -16.35 7.68 -5.36
CA VAL A 133 -15.08 7.85 -6.06
C VAL A 133 -15.31 8.63 -7.34
N ASP A 134 -14.38 9.51 -7.69
CA ASP A 134 -14.42 10.28 -8.93
C ASP A 134 -13.82 9.47 -10.08
N LEU A 135 -14.55 9.38 -11.19
CA LEU A 135 -14.12 8.63 -12.37
C LEU A 135 -13.32 9.51 -13.33
N VAL A 136 -12.40 8.90 -14.08
CA VAL A 136 -11.58 9.60 -15.09
C VAL A 136 -12.41 10.10 -16.25
N GLU A 137 -13.44 9.36 -16.65
CA GLU A 137 -14.40 9.77 -17.69
C GLU A 137 -15.31 10.94 -17.26
N GLY A 138 -15.21 11.35 -15.99
CA GLY A 138 -16.09 12.33 -15.36
C GLY A 138 -17.17 11.69 -14.50
N GLY A 139 -17.78 12.51 -13.64
CA GLY A 139 -18.80 12.06 -12.70
C GLY A 139 -18.22 11.31 -11.50
N ARG A 140 -19.14 10.77 -10.68
CA ARG A 140 -18.83 10.09 -9.42
C ARG A 140 -19.58 8.78 -9.34
N ARG A 141 -18.99 7.77 -8.71
CA ARG A 141 -19.61 6.45 -8.52
C ARG A 141 -19.56 6.05 -7.06
N GLN A 142 -20.68 5.55 -6.54
CA GLN A 142 -20.70 4.95 -5.20
C GLN A 142 -19.74 3.75 -5.14
N ILE A 143 -19.05 3.59 -4.02
CA ILE A 143 -18.12 2.47 -3.83
C ILE A 143 -18.83 1.12 -4.02
N SER A 144 -20.05 0.99 -3.52
CA SER A 144 -20.90 -0.20 -3.72
C SER A 144 -21.23 -0.53 -5.19
N ARG A 145 -21.03 0.43 -6.10
CA ARG A 145 -21.29 0.29 -7.53
C ARG A 145 -20.01 0.23 -8.37
N LEU A 146 -18.83 0.34 -7.75
CA LEU A 146 -17.56 0.19 -8.44
C LEU A 146 -17.43 -1.21 -9.03
N LYS A 147 -16.73 -1.29 -10.16
CA LYS A 147 -16.46 -2.53 -10.89
C LYS A 147 -14.99 -2.59 -11.25
N THR A 148 -14.43 -3.79 -11.36
CA THR A 148 -13.12 -4.00 -11.99
C THR A 148 -13.12 -3.37 -13.38
N GLY A 149 -12.05 -2.64 -13.70
CA GLY A 149 -11.91 -1.91 -14.97
C GLY A 149 -12.31 -0.44 -14.90
N ASP A 150 -13.03 -0.02 -13.84
CA ASP A 150 -13.38 1.40 -13.67
C ASP A 150 -12.11 2.24 -13.54
N GLN A 151 -11.99 3.27 -14.37
CA GLN A 151 -10.88 4.22 -14.33
C GLN A 151 -11.20 5.33 -13.32
N VAL A 152 -10.36 5.48 -12.32
CA VAL A 152 -10.57 6.36 -11.17
C VAL A 152 -9.42 7.34 -11.00
N TRP A 153 -9.70 8.48 -10.39
CA TRP A 153 -8.65 9.38 -9.92
C TRP A 153 -8.10 8.89 -8.58
N THR A 154 -6.78 8.78 -8.49
CA THR A 154 -6.05 8.50 -7.26
C THR A 154 -4.99 9.58 -7.05
N ILE A 155 -4.18 9.45 -5.99
CA ILE A 155 -3.10 10.39 -5.71
C ILE A 155 -1.74 9.73 -5.91
N SER A 156 -0.77 10.51 -6.38
CA SER A 156 0.63 10.07 -6.44
C SER A 156 1.20 9.82 -5.05
N HIS A 157 2.23 8.98 -4.96
CA HIS A 157 2.87 8.62 -3.69
C HIS A 157 3.39 9.81 -2.87
N ASP A 158 3.74 10.92 -3.54
CA ASP A 158 4.15 12.17 -2.88
C ASP A 158 2.98 13.05 -2.41
N GLY A 159 1.73 12.65 -2.70
CA GLY A 159 0.51 13.39 -2.39
C GLY A 159 0.29 14.66 -3.22
N LYS A 160 1.10 14.91 -4.27
CA LYS A 160 1.10 16.21 -4.96
C LYS A 160 0.29 16.26 -6.26
N ARG A 161 -0.05 15.11 -6.85
CA ARG A 161 -0.72 15.06 -8.14
C ARG A 161 -1.81 14.00 -8.15
N LEU A 162 -2.92 14.31 -8.82
CA LEU A 162 -3.87 13.29 -9.20
C LEU A 162 -3.29 12.46 -10.35
N ILE A 163 -3.48 11.15 -10.28
CA ILE A 163 -3.09 10.21 -11.33
C ILE A 163 -4.30 9.35 -11.68
N GLN A 164 -4.36 8.92 -12.93
CA GLN A 164 -5.34 7.94 -13.38
C GLN A 164 -4.87 6.55 -12.94
N ASP A 165 -5.81 5.77 -12.43
CA ASP A 165 -5.63 4.36 -12.08
C ASP A 165 -6.89 3.56 -12.40
N GLU A 166 -6.85 2.25 -12.18
CA GLU A 166 -7.92 1.32 -12.46
C GLU A 166 -8.29 0.52 -11.21
N ILE A 167 -9.58 0.28 -10.99
CA ILE A 167 -10.02 -0.72 -10.01
C ILE A 167 -9.63 -2.11 -10.52
N MET A 168 -8.66 -2.74 -9.85
CA MET A 168 -8.15 -4.05 -10.22
C MET A 168 -9.09 -5.17 -9.74
N CYS A 169 -9.53 -5.10 -8.48
CA CYS A 169 -10.44 -6.07 -7.88
C CYS A 169 -11.11 -5.51 -6.61
N ILE A 170 -12.09 -6.25 -6.09
CA ILE A 170 -12.79 -5.95 -4.83
C ILE A 170 -12.81 -7.23 -3.98
N PRO A 171 -11.70 -7.58 -3.29
CA PRO A 171 -11.56 -8.85 -2.57
C PRO A 171 -12.49 -9.03 -1.38
N HIS A 172 -12.99 -7.93 -0.80
CA HIS A 172 -13.83 -7.98 0.39
C HIS A 172 -15.04 -7.05 0.23
N ALA A 173 -16.23 -7.61 0.44
CA ALA A 173 -17.49 -6.88 0.37
C ALA A 173 -18.56 -7.56 1.24
N GLY A 174 -19.36 -6.75 1.92
CA GLY A 174 -20.49 -7.18 2.75
C GLY A 174 -21.62 -6.17 2.62
N PRO A 175 -22.42 -6.20 1.53
CA PRO A 175 -23.38 -5.15 1.17
C PRO A 175 -24.47 -4.92 2.22
N THR A 176 -24.78 -5.95 3.01
CA THR A 176 -25.84 -5.94 4.03
C THR A 176 -25.29 -6.17 5.44
N THR A 177 -23.98 -6.20 5.60
CA THR A 177 -23.34 -6.50 6.88
C THR A 177 -23.21 -5.21 7.70
N PRO A 178 -23.71 -5.18 8.95
CA PRO A 178 -23.42 -4.09 9.88
C PRO A 178 -21.92 -4.05 10.21
N THR A 179 -21.34 -2.86 10.21
CA THR A 179 -19.90 -2.66 10.45
C THR A 179 -19.67 -1.27 11.03
N TYR A 180 -18.73 -1.16 11.97
CA TYR A 180 -18.38 0.12 12.56
C TYR A 180 -17.37 0.90 11.72
N PHE A 181 -17.61 2.21 11.59
CA PHE A 181 -16.77 3.12 10.83
C PHE A 181 -16.42 4.35 11.66
N TYR A 182 -15.18 4.81 11.52
CA TYR A 182 -14.79 6.18 11.80
C TYR A 182 -15.17 7.06 10.60
N THR A 183 -16.02 8.04 10.84
CA THR A 183 -16.40 9.06 9.85
C THR A 183 -15.69 10.36 10.17
N PHE A 184 -14.83 10.80 9.27
CA PHE A 184 -14.10 12.06 9.38
C PHE A 184 -14.84 13.12 8.58
N LYS A 185 -15.27 14.20 9.24
CA LYS A 185 -15.81 15.40 8.59
C LYS A 185 -14.72 16.46 8.58
N THR A 186 -14.45 17.03 7.42
CA THR A 186 -13.44 18.08 7.24
C THR A 186 -14.06 19.47 7.36
N LEU A 187 -13.20 20.49 7.54
CA LEU A 187 -13.62 21.90 7.58
C LEU A 187 -14.32 22.42 6.30
N GLU A 188 -14.27 21.66 5.21
CA GLU A 188 -14.98 21.97 3.95
C GLU A 188 -16.15 20.99 3.71
N GLU A 189 -16.71 20.43 4.78
CA GLU A 189 -17.92 19.58 4.76
C GLU A 189 -17.78 18.24 3.99
N HIS A 190 -16.57 17.91 3.52
CA HIS A 190 -16.30 16.58 2.95
C HIS A 190 -16.20 15.53 4.05
N THR A 191 -16.74 14.35 3.78
CA THR A 191 -16.78 13.22 4.71
C THR A 191 -16.19 11.97 4.09
N ILE A 192 -15.54 11.13 4.90
CA ILE A 192 -15.14 9.77 4.51
C ILE A 192 -15.35 8.83 5.70
N SER A 193 -15.86 7.62 5.43
CA SER A 193 -16.11 6.60 6.45
C SER A 193 -15.24 5.37 6.22
N LEU A 194 -14.37 5.09 7.20
CA LEU A 194 -13.37 4.02 7.15
C LEU A 194 -13.48 3.10 8.37
N THR A 195 -13.27 1.80 8.19
CA THR A 195 -13.13 0.87 9.33
C THR A 195 -11.88 1.20 10.15
N ASP A 196 -11.85 0.80 11.41
CA ASP A 196 -10.74 1.01 12.37
C ASP A 196 -9.33 0.81 11.75
N SER A 197 -9.07 -0.37 11.18
CA SER A 197 -7.77 -0.77 10.64
C SER A 197 -7.42 -0.17 9.27
N HIS A 198 -8.29 0.68 8.71
CA HIS A 198 -8.08 1.25 7.39
C HIS A 198 -7.01 2.35 7.43
N PHE A 199 -6.07 2.31 6.50
CA PHE A 199 -5.03 3.31 6.41
C PHE A 199 -5.46 4.57 5.63
N ILE A 200 -5.30 5.74 6.25
CA ILE A 200 -5.54 7.05 5.62
C ILE A 200 -4.25 7.88 5.54
N LEU A 201 -4.15 8.71 4.50
CA LEU A 201 -3.04 9.64 4.34
C LEU A 201 -3.32 10.89 5.17
N ALA A 202 -2.47 11.13 6.16
CA ALA A 202 -2.59 12.26 7.07
C ALA A 202 -1.25 12.97 7.27
N MET A 203 -1.32 14.23 7.67
CA MET A 203 -0.18 15.03 8.10
C MET A 203 -0.46 15.55 9.50
N ALA A 204 0.53 15.54 10.38
CA ALA A 204 0.41 16.28 11.64
C ALA A 204 0.40 17.78 11.33
N LYS A 205 -0.28 18.59 12.16
CA LYS A 205 -0.46 20.04 11.97
C LYS A 205 0.83 20.80 11.64
N ASP A 206 1.94 20.40 12.24
CA ASP A 206 3.26 21.06 12.16
C ASP A 206 4.30 20.25 11.39
N GLU A 207 3.89 19.25 10.60
CA GLU A 207 4.78 18.43 9.79
C GLU A 207 4.46 18.52 8.30
N ASP A 208 5.49 18.62 7.46
CA ASP A 208 5.38 18.60 5.99
C ASP A 208 5.45 17.19 5.38
N LYS A 209 5.31 16.15 6.20
CA LYS A 209 5.44 14.76 5.78
C LYS A 209 4.12 14.02 5.86
N ILE A 210 3.71 13.44 4.73
CA ILE A 210 2.59 12.50 4.67
C ILE A 210 2.95 11.24 5.44
N LYS A 211 2.06 10.86 6.36
CA LYS A 211 2.07 9.59 7.08
C LYS A 211 0.86 8.78 6.62
N ILE A 212 1.04 7.47 6.65
CA ILE A 212 -0.03 6.49 6.47
C ILE A 212 -0.35 5.99 7.88
N ILE A 213 -1.52 6.32 8.40
CA ILE A 213 -1.94 6.01 9.79
C ILE A 213 -3.29 5.29 9.77
N ARG A 214 -3.57 4.49 10.80
CA ARG A 214 -4.87 3.80 10.91
C ARG A 214 -5.98 4.80 11.18
N ALA A 215 -7.19 4.52 10.73
CA ALA A 215 -8.35 5.39 10.93
C ALA A 215 -8.62 5.65 12.42
N SER A 216 -8.47 4.64 13.28
CA SER A 216 -8.60 4.78 14.74
C SER A 216 -7.54 5.64 15.41
N GLU A 217 -6.39 5.87 14.76
CA GLU A 217 -5.29 6.68 15.27
C GLU A 217 -5.39 8.15 14.83
N VAL A 218 -6.32 8.46 13.94
CA VAL A 218 -6.56 9.83 13.47
C VAL A 218 -7.18 10.67 14.59
N THR A 219 -6.65 11.88 14.77
CA THR A 219 -7.12 12.87 15.75
C THR A 219 -7.39 14.21 15.07
N LEU A 220 -8.02 15.15 15.77
CA LEU A 220 -8.29 16.50 15.25
C LEU A 220 -7.02 17.33 14.96
N GLU A 221 -5.87 16.94 15.50
CA GLU A 221 -4.57 17.58 15.21
C GLU A 221 -3.96 17.12 13.87
N HIS A 222 -4.60 16.15 13.21
CA HIS A 222 -4.21 15.71 11.88
C HIS A 222 -4.92 16.53 10.80
N ARG A 223 -4.28 16.57 9.63
CA ARG A 223 -4.82 17.11 8.38
C ARG A 223 -4.89 15.99 7.35
N LEU A 224 -6.00 15.88 6.66
CA LEU A 224 -6.21 14.88 5.61
C LEU A 224 -5.77 15.43 4.25
N ILE A 225 -5.38 14.54 3.34
CA ILE A 225 -5.03 14.93 1.97
C ILE A 225 -6.29 14.98 1.12
N MET A 226 -6.62 16.16 0.61
CA MET A 226 -7.76 16.43 -0.25
C MET A 226 -7.32 17.20 -1.48
N ASN A 227 -7.56 16.67 -2.68
CA ASN A 227 -7.23 17.33 -3.94
C ASN A 227 -5.86 18.04 -3.88
N HIS A 228 -4.76 17.29 -3.75
CA HIS A 228 -3.37 17.78 -3.72
C HIS A 228 -3.02 18.82 -2.63
N ARG A 229 -3.89 19.05 -1.65
CA ARG A 229 -3.64 19.92 -0.48
C ARG A 229 -4.06 19.22 0.81
N THR A 230 -3.74 19.83 1.94
CA THR A 230 -4.10 19.35 3.27
C THR A 230 -5.27 20.12 3.86
N ILE A 231 -6.24 19.44 4.45
CA ILE A 231 -7.40 20.03 5.10
C ILE A 231 -7.53 19.58 6.55
N GLY A 232 -7.98 20.47 7.44
CA GLY A 232 -8.24 20.12 8.84
C GLY A 232 -9.48 19.26 9.02
N ILE A 233 -9.50 18.49 10.10
CA ILE A 233 -10.64 17.68 10.53
C ILE A 233 -11.49 18.50 11.50
N GLU A 234 -12.79 18.58 11.25
CA GLU A 234 -13.76 19.23 12.12
C GLU A 234 -14.33 18.25 13.15
N GLN A 235 -14.67 17.04 12.71
CA GLN A 235 -15.38 16.06 13.53
C GLN A 235 -14.94 14.64 13.19
N ILE A 236 -14.90 13.78 14.21
CA ILE A 236 -14.70 12.33 14.08
C ILE A 236 -15.87 11.64 14.78
N VAL A 237 -16.60 10.80 14.06
CA VAL A 237 -17.75 10.04 14.59
C VAL A 237 -17.53 8.56 14.40
N TYR A 238 -17.64 7.78 15.48
CA TYR A 238 -17.62 6.32 15.42
C TYR A 238 -19.06 5.79 15.45
N SER A 239 -19.50 5.13 14.38
CA SER A 239 -20.87 4.61 14.30
C SER A 239 -20.98 3.36 13.44
N GLU A 240 -21.98 2.53 13.74
CA GLU A 240 -22.33 1.37 12.93
C GLU A 240 -23.06 1.82 11.65
N ARG A 241 -22.70 1.21 10.52
CA ARG A 241 -23.34 1.40 9.22
C ARG A 241 -23.47 0.07 8.49
N ILE A 242 -24.37 0.00 7.52
CA ILE A 242 -24.61 -1.21 6.71
C ILE A 242 -23.88 -1.09 5.39
N GLY A 243 -23.02 -2.05 5.07
CA GLY A 243 -22.38 -2.15 3.77
C GLY A 243 -20.93 -1.69 3.76
N PHE A 244 -20.01 -2.63 3.53
CA PHE A 244 -18.58 -2.36 3.39
C PHE A 244 -18.00 -2.95 2.11
N TYR A 245 -16.94 -2.33 1.59
CA TYR A 245 -16.23 -2.77 0.38
C TYR A 245 -14.75 -2.42 0.46
N SER A 246 -13.88 -3.21 -0.16
CA SER A 246 -12.43 -2.97 -0.22
C SER A 246 -11.94 -3.05 -1.67
N PRO A 247 -12.16 -2.01 -2.50
CA PRO A 247 -11.61 -1.94 -3.84
C PRO A 247 -10.09 -1.70 -3.80
N ILE A 248 -9.36 -2.35 -4.71
CA ILE A 248 -7.91 -2.23 -4.83
C ILE A 248 -7.56 -1.63 -6.18
N THR A 249 -6.62 -0.68 -6.18
CA THR A 249 -6.00 -0.06 -7.37
C THR A 249 -4.54 -0.48 -7.50
N LEU A 250 -3.92 -0.23 -8.67
CA LEU A 250 -2.51 -0.58 -8.87
C LEU A 250 -1.55 0.33 -8.09
N SER A 251 -1.89 1.61 -7.93
CA SER A 251 -1.10 2.59 -7.17
C SER A 251 -1.13 2.35 -5.67
N GLY A 252 -2.10 1.57 -5.17
CA GLY A 252 -2.32 1.36 -3.75
C GLY A 252 -3.08 2.51 -3.06
N TYR A 253 -3.60 3.47 -3.83
CA TYR A 253 -4.32 4.63 -3.31
C TYR A 253 -5.69 4.78 -3.97
N LEU A 254 -6.61 5.44 -3.25
CA LEU A 254 -7.92 5.79 -3.76
C LEU A 254 -8.37 7.14 -3.21
N THR A 255 -8.94 7.98 -4.08
CA THR A 255 -9.59 9.22 -3.67
C THR A 255 -11.09 8.97 -3.49
N VAL A 256 -11.57 9.11 -2.25
CA VAL A 256 -12.96 8.88 -1.85
C VAL A 256 -13.50 10.16 -1.27
N ASN A 257 -14.60 10.69 -1.82
CA ASN A 257 -15.16 11.98 -1.40
C ASN A 257 -14.11 13.11 -1.35
N ASN A 258 -13.27 13.18 -2.39
CA ASN A 258 -12.11 14.07 -2.51
C ASN A 258 -10.96 13.80 -1.52
N LEU A 259 -11.06 12.82 -0.63
CA LEU A 259 -10.05 12.49 0.38
C LEU A 259 -9.22 11.29 -0.04
N SER A 260 -7.90 11.40 0.11
CA SER A 260 -6.96 10.35 -0.31
C SER A 260 -6.72 9.32 0.79
N THR A 261 -6.80 8.04 0.43
CA THR A 261 -6.64 6.89 1.33
C THR A 261 -5.74 5.83 0.71
N SER A 262 -5.21 4.94 1.56
CA SER A 262 -4.52 3.73 1.12
C SER A 262 -5.53 2.60 0.98
N VAL A 263 -5.42 1.79 -0.08
CA VAL A 263 -6.29 0.61 -0.28
C VAL A 263 -5.78 -0.64 0.48
N TYR A 264 -4.62 -0.53 1.14
CA TYR A 264 -4.00 -1.62 1.91
C TYR A 264 -4.43 -1.65 3.38
N VAL A 265 -4.33 -2.85 3.96
CA VAL A 265 -4.45 -3.17 5.39
C VAL A 265 -3.09 -3.46 6.00
N GLU A 266 -2.99 -3.36 7.32
CA GLU A 266 -1.97 -4.10 8.05
C GLU A 266 -2.39 -5.58 8.11
N LEU A 267 -1.51 -6.46 7.62
CA LEU A 267 -1.66 -7.91 7.68
C LEU A 267 -1.22 -8.45 9.04
#